data_AF-A0A6G8MQG1-F1
#
_entry.id   AF-A0A6G8MQG1-F1
#
_cell.length_a   1.000
_cell.length_b   1.000
_cell.length_c   1.000
_cell.angle_alpha   90.00
_cell.angle_beta   90.00
_cell.angle_gamma   90.00
#
_symmetry.space_group_name_H-M   'P 1'
#
loop_
_entity.id
_entity.type
_entity.pdbx_description
1 polymer ?
#
loop_
_entity_poly.entity_id
_entity_poly.type
_entity_poly.pdbx_seq_one_letter_code
_entity_poly.pdbx_strand_id
1 'polypeptide(L)'
;FADIGDIIRGKDLFLGNNKEKKKLQTNLKNIFEKIYENLTDRKAKEYYKKDDKDPNYYKLRNAWWEANRQEIWKAITCGHPGGTYFRTTACSRNYQTGEDCRCATNYVPTYFDYVPQYLR
;
A
#
# COMPACT_ATOMS: atom_id res chain seq x y z
N PHE A 1 -2.44 5.55 -6.21
CA PHE A 1 -1.84 4.29 -5.71
C PHE A 1 -0.80 4.54 -4.61
N ALA A 2 0.29 5.26 -4.90
CA ALA A 2 1.34 5.53 -3.90
C ALA A 2 0.83 6.26 -2.64
N ASP A 3 0.00 7.30 -2.79
CA ASP A 3 -0.59 8.01 -1.64
C ASP A 3 -1.52 7.12 -0.80
N ILE A 4 -2.31 6.25 -1.45
CA ILE A 4 -3.11 5.24 -0.74
C ILE A 4 -2.19 4.33 0.07
N GLY A 5 -1.07 3.89 -0.52
CA GLY A 5 -0.05 3.12 0.18
C GLY A 5 0.52 3.84 1.39
N ASP A 6 0.78 5.14 1.30
CA ASP A 6 1.25 5.94 2.44
C ASP A 6 0.19 6.14 3.52
N ILE A 7 -1.07 6.37 3.15
CA ILE A 7 -2.18 6.43 4.09
C ILE A 7 -2.32 5.10 4.85
N ILE A 8 -2.30 3.98 4.12
CA ILE A 8 -2.41 2.62 4.67
C ILE A 8 -1.19 2.23 5.48
N ARG A 9 0.00 2.77 5.22
CA ARG A 9 1.22 2.51 6.00
C ARG A 9 1.48 3.55 7.10
N GLY A 10 0.67 4.60 7.18
CA GLY A 10 0.83 5.68 8.16
C GLY A 10 2.01 6.62 7.87
N LYS A 11 2.44 6.71 6.60
CA LYS A 11 3.52 7.57 6.12
C LYS A 11 3.05 8.86 5.44
N ASP A 12 1.74 9.02 5.28
CA ASP A 12 1.15 10.16 4.60
C ASP A 12 1.38 11.49 5.37
N LEU A 13 1.94 12.46 4.66
CA LEU A 13 2.35 13.79 5.12
C LEU A 13 1.24 14.84 5.00
N PHE A 14 0.09 14.54 4.39
CA PHE A 14 -0.97 15.53 4.16
C PHE A 14 -1.42 16.21 5.47
N LEU A 15 -1.28 17.54 5.58
CA LEU A 15 -1.56 18.31 6.80
C LEU A 15 -2.93 19.01 6.81
N GLY A 16 -3.83 18.69 5.88
CA GLY A 16 -5.12 19.38 5.68
C GLY A 16 -6.13 19.20 6.82
N ASN A 17 -7.37 18.80 6.53
CA ASN A 17 -8.41 18.69 7.56
C ASN A 17 -8.04 17.66 8.66
N ASN A 18 -7.42 18.17 9.73
CA ASN A 18 -6.82 17.38 10.80
C ASN A 18 -7.82 16.46 11.49
N LYS A 19 -9.12 16.82 11.52
CA LYS A 19 -10.15 15.97 12.14
C LYS A 19 -10.40 14.70 11.34
N GLU A 20 -10.56 14.80 10.03
CA GLU A 20 -10.80 13.65 9.15
C GLU A 20 -9.58 12.75 9.06
N LYS A 21 -8.38 13.34 8.91
CA LYS A 21 -7.13 12.57 8.92
C LYS A 21 -6.95 11.82 10.23
N LYS A 22 -7.18 12.46 11.37
CA LYS A 22 -7.08 11.82 12.68
C LYS A 22 -8.07 10.67 12.80
N LYS A 23 -9.34 10.88 12.41
CA LYS A 23 -10.37 9.82 12.40
C LYS A 23 -9.95 8.63 11.54
N LEU A 24 -9.47 8.89 10.32
CA LEU A 24 -8.99 7.86 9.40
C LEU A 24 -7.81 7.07 9.98
N GLN A 25 -6.78 7.75 10.48
CA GLN A 25 -5.61 7.08 11.05
C GLN A 25 -5.95 6.31 12.35
N THR A 26 -6.85 6.83 13.18
CA THR A 26 -7.38 6.10 14.34
C THR A 26 -8.12 4.83 13.90
N ASN A 27 -9.00 4.91 12.91
CA ASN A 27 -9.71 3.74 12.39
C ASN A 27 -8.75 2.70 11.82
N LEU A 28 -7.75 3.11 11.04
CA LEU A 28 -6.72 2.21 10.50
C LEU A 28 -5.94 1.54 11.62
N LYS A 29 -5.52 2.30 12.64
CA LYS A 29 -4.84 1.74 13.82
C LYS A 29 -5.68 0.66 14.51
N ASN A 30 -6.96 0.92 14.75
CA ASN A 30 -7.87 -0.04 15.38
C ASN A 30 -8.09 -1.29 14.51
N ILE A 31 -8.13 -1.14 13.18
CA ILE A 31 -8.20 -2.27 12.24
C ILE A 31 -6.93 -3.13 12.35
N PHE A 32 -5.75 -2.51 12.32
CA PHE A 32 -4.48 -3.24 12.40
C PHE A 32 -4.23 -3.86 13.77
N GLU A 33 -4.74 -3.26 14.85
CA GLU A 33 -4.78 -3.88 16.18
C GLU A 33 -5.58 -5.18 16.16
N LYS A 34 -6.80 -5.17 15.59
CA LYS A 34 -7.60 -6.39 15.43
C LYS A 34 -6.94 -7.43 14.52
N ILE A 35 -6.27 -7.01 13.45
CA ILE A 35 -5.51 -7.93 12.58
C ILE A 35 -4.38 -8.58 13.38
N TYR A 36 -3.63 -7.79 14.15
CA TYR A 36 -2.55 -8.28 15.00
C TYR A 36 -3.03 -9.26 16.08
N GLU A 37 -4.15 -8.95 16.75
CA GLU A 37 -4.73 -9.82 17.79
C GLU A 37 -5.11 -11.20 17.23
N ASN A 38 -5.63 -11.23 15.99
CA ASN A 38 -6.03 -12.43 15.26
C ASN A 38 -4.86 -13.21 14.64
N LEU A 39 -3.61 -12.74 14.77
CA LEU A 39 -2.45 -13.55 14.35
C LEU A 39 -2.35 -14.79 15.24
N THR A 40 -2.42 -15.97 14.61
CA THR A 40 -2.35 -17.28 15.27
C THR A 40 -0.92 -17.79 15.39
N ASP A 41 -0.03 -17.41 14.48
CA ASP A 41 1.39 -17.78 14.53
C ASP A 41 2.11 -16.94 15.60
N ARG A 42 2.72 -17.64 16.58
CA ARG A 42 3.44 -17.01 17.70
C ARG A 42 4.65 -16.19 17.24
N LYS A 43 5.41 -16.68 16.25
CA LYS A 43 6.58 -15.97 15.71
C LYS A 43 6.15 -14.71 14.97
N ALA A 44 5.07 -14.77 14.20
CA ALA A 44 4.51 -13.59 13.54
C ALA A 44 4.03 -12.55 14.56
N LYS A 45 3.32 -13.00 15.60
CA LYS A 45 2.84 -12.12 16.68
C LYS A 45 4.00 -11.47 17.44
N GLU A 46 5.09 -12.20 17.68
CA GLU A 46 6.30 -11.66 18.29
C GLU A 46 7.01 -10.64 17.37
N TYR A 47 7.14 -10.95 16.08
CA TYR A 47 7.80 -10.08 15.09
C TYR A 47 7.05 -8.76 14.85
N TYR A 48 5.71 -8.80 14.80
CA TYR A 48 4.83 -7.65 14.56
C TYR A 48 4.35 -6.98 15.85
N LYS A 49 4.88 -7.36 17.01
CA LYS A 49 4.50 -6.77 18.29
C LYS A 49 4.76 -5.27 18.27
N LYS A 50 3.76 -4.50 18.71
CA LYS A 50 3.85 -3.06 18.94
C LYS A 50 4.86 -2.78 20.06
N ASP A 51 5.74 -1.80 19.83
CA ASP A 51 6.67 -1.25 20.81
C ASP A 51 6.74 0.29 20.69
N ASP A 52 7.59 0.94 21.48
CA ASP A 52 7.73 2.41 21.46
C ASP A 52 8.24 2.95 20.11
N LYS A 53 8.97 2.12 19.33
CA LYS A 53 9.45 2.46 17.99
C LYS A 53 8.40 2.17 16.92
N ASP A 54 7.45 1.28 17.21
CA ASP A 54 6.34 0.93 16.33
C ASP A 54 4.95 1.09 16.99
N PRO A 55 4.56 2.31 17.41
CA PRO A 55 3.29 2.55 18.10
C PRO A 55 2.04 2.39 17.22
N ASN A 56 2.22 2.24 15.90
CA ASN A 56 1.16 2.22 14.89
C ASN A 56 1.24 1.00 13.97
N TYR A 57 1.89 -0.09 14.41
CA TYR A 57 1.99 -1.35 13.66
C TYR A 57 2.63 -1.19 12.26
N TYR A 58 3.51 -0.21 12.05
CA TYR A 58 4.24 0.08 10.82
C TYR A 58 4.81 -1.18 10.17
N LYS A 59 5.43 -2.12 10.91
CA LYS A 59 5.93 -3.38 10.35
C LYS A 59 4.80 -4.20 9.71
N LEU A 60 3.69 -4.38 10.44
CA LEU A 60 2.52 -5.12 9.97
C LEU A 60 1.83 -4.40 8.81
N ARG A 61 1.67 -3.07 8.89
CA ARG A 61 1.06 -2.24 7.84
C ARG A 61 1.87 -2.28 6.54
N ASN A 62 3.20 -2.23 6.63
CA ASN A 62 4.10 -2.37 5.47
C ASN A 62 3.99 -3.77 4.85
N ALA A 63 4.03 -4.83 5.67
CA ALA A 63 3.89 -6.20 5.19
C ALA A 63 2.50 -6.46 4.55
N TRP A 64 1.45 -5.90 5.15
CA TRP A 64 0.10 -5.97 4.60
C TRP A 64 -0.01 -5.26 3.26
N TRP A 65 0.58 -4.07 3.12
CA TRP A 65 0.61 -3.39 1.82
C TRP A 65 1.35 -4.23 0.78
N GLU A 66 2.52 -4.75 1.10
CA GLU A 66 3.30 -5.62 0.19
C GLU A 66 2.47 -6.81 -0.30
N ALA A 67 1.78 -7.49 0.62
CA ALA A 67 0.98 -8.67 0.29
C ALA A 67 -0.25 -8.35 -0.59
N ASN A 68 -0.80 -7.12 -0.49
CA ASN A 68 -2.09 -6.77 -1.12
C ASN A 68 -1.97 -5.76 -2.26
N ARG A 69 -0.81 -5.14 -2.48
CA ARG A 69 -0.64 -4.04 -3.45
C ARG A 69 -1.02 -4.42 -4.88
N GLN A 70 -0.86 -5.69 -5.26
CA GLN A 70 -1.24 -6.20 -6.58
C GLN A 70 -2.76 -6.16 -6.78
N GLU A 71 -3.52 -6.66 -5.80
CA GLU A 71 -4.99 -6.63 -5.85
C GLU A 71 -5.53 -5.20 -5.79
N ILE A 72 -4.88 -4.33 -5.00
CA ILE A 72 -5.24 -2.90 -4.94
C ILE A 72 -5.00 -2.22 -6.29
N TRP A 73 -3.86 -2.49 -6.95
CA TRP A 73 -3.60 -1.96 -8.29
C TRP A 73 -4.62 -2.46 -9.31
N LYS A 74 -4.95 -3.76 -9.26
CA LYS A 74 -5.97 -4.38 -10.11
C LYS A 74 -7.34 -3.73 -9.94
N ALA A 75 -7.72 -3.37 -8.71
CA ALA A 75 -8.96 -2.66 -8.43
C ALA A 75 -8.93 -1.21 -8.94
N ILE A 76 -7.83 -0.47 -8.73
CA ILE A 76 -7.67 0.92 -9.20
C ILE A 76 -7.76 1.02 -10.73
N THR A 77 -7.22 0.03 -11.43
CA THR A 77 -7.19 -0.03 -12.89
C THR A 77 -8.43 -0.70 -13.50
N CYS A 78 -9.37 -1.16 -12.67
CA CYS A 78 -10.60 -1.77 -13.14
C CYS A 78 -11.46 -0.75 -13.91
N GLY A 79 -11.88 -1.10 -15.12
CA GLY A 79 -12.71 -0.21 -15.96
C GLY A 79 -11.96 0.99 -16.53
N HIS A 80 -10.63 0.99 -16.52
CA HIS A 80 -9.83 2.03 -17.17
C HIS A 80 -10.15 2.08 -18.68
N PRO A 81 -10.46 3.27 -19.25
CA PRO A 81 -11.00 3.39 -20.61
C PRO A 81 -9.98 3.18 -21.74
N GLY A 82 -8.76 2.76 -21.43
CA GLY A 82 -7.65 2.64 -22.38
C GLY A 82 -6.46 3.50 -21.99
N GLY A 83 -5.27 2.89 -21.90
CA GLY A 83 -4.03 3.56 -21.57
C GLY A 83 -2.94 2.61 -21.09
N THR A 84 -1.69 2.99 -21.34
CA THR A 84 -0.52 2.27 -20.85
C THR A 84 0.17 3.05 -19.74
N TYR A 85 0.84 2.35 -18.83
CA TYR A 85 1.74 3.01 -17.90
C TYR A 85 2.93 3.61 -18.66
N PHE A 86 3.32 4.85 -18.33
CA PHE A 86 4.29 5.63 -19.09
C PHE A 86 5.68 4.98 -19.22
N ARG A 87 6.07 4.12 -18.27
CA ARG A 87 7.31 3.35 -18.38
C ARG A 87 7.09 2.16 -19.30
N THR A 88 7.59 2.25 -20.52
CA THR A 88 7.45 1.23 -21.58
C THR A 88 8.09 -0.12 -21.23
N THR A 89 9.00 -0.14 -20.26
CA THR A 89 9.67 -1.35 -19.72
C THR A 89 9.19 -1.70 -18.31
N ALA A 90 7.94 -1.38 -17.99
CA ALA A 90 7.39 -1.62 -16.66
C ALA A 90 7.16 -3.09 -16.32
N CYS A 91 6.88 -3.91 -17.33
CA CYS A 91 6.56 -5.32 -17.16
C CYS A 91 7.78 -6.23 -17.34
N SER A 92 7.62 -7.50 -16.97
CA SER A 92 8.66 -8.53 -17.15
C SER A 92 9.21 -8.54 -18.57
N ARG A 93 10.50 -8.82 -18.74
CA ARG A 93 11.19 -8.81 -20.05
C ARG A 93 11.07 -7.48 -20.81
N ASN A 94 10.92 -6.37 -20.09
CA ASN A 94 10.83 -5.02 -20.64
C ASN A 94 9.61 -4.78 -21.55
N TYR A 95 8.51 -5.50 -21.31
CA TYR A 95 7.25 -5.24 -21.99
C TYR A 95 6.53 -4.00 -21.43
N GLN A 96 5.71 -3.39 -22.27
CA GLN A 96 4.76 -2.36 -21.89
C GLN A 96 3.54 -3.00 -21.21
N THR A 97 2.75 -2.20 -20.48
CA THR A 97 1.44 -2.64 -19.98
C THR A 97 0.41 -2.80 -21.10
N GLY A 98 -0.65 -3.56 -20.86
CA GLY A 98 -1.85 -3.48 -21.68
C GLY A 98 -2.54 -2.11 -21.59
N GLU A 99 -3.66 -1.98 -22.30
CA GLU A 99 -4.52 -0.78 -22.33
C GLU A 99 -5.27 -0.53 -21.02
N ASP A 100 -5.11 -1.39 -20.02
CA ASP A 100 -5.69 -1.26 -18.69
C ASP A 100 -4.64 -0.81 -17.66
N CYS A 101 -3.52 -0.23 -18.10
CA CYS A 101 -2.39 0.11 -17.23
C CYS A 101 -1.87 -1.07 -16.38
N ARG A 102 -2.04 -2.32 -16.83
CA ARG A 102 -1.56 -3.52 -16.12
C ARG A 102 -0.61 -4.36 -16.98
N CYS A 103 0.31 -5.05 -16.32
CA CYS A 103 1.02 -6.15 -16.97
C CYS A 103 0.07 -7.33 -17.16
N ALA A 104 0.27 -8.15 -18.19
CA ALA A 104 -0.55 -9.35 -18.43
C ALA A 104 -0.56 -10.33 -17.23
N THR A 105 0.51 -10.32 -16.44
CA THR A 105 0.66 -11.09 -15.19
C THR A 105 -0.02 -10.45 -13.97
N ASN A 106 -0.73 -9.34 -14.14
CA ASN A 106 -1.28 -8.48 -13.09
C ASN A 106 -0.25 -7.87 -12.12
N TYR A 107 1.04 -7.88 -12.48
CA TYR A 107 2.04 -7.14 -11.71
C TYR A 107 1.78 -5.64 -11.74
N VAL A 108 2.09 -4.98 -10.63
CA VAL A 108 2.06 -3.52 -10.51
C VAL A 108 3.23 -2.94 -11.33
N PRO A 109 2.98 -2.13 -12.37
CA PRO A 109 4.02 -1.58 -13.24
C PRO A 109 4.79 -0.41 -12.61
N THR A 110 4.37 0.07 -11.44
CA THR A 110 4.96 1.20 -10.71
C THR A 110 5.60 0.78 -9.40
N TYR A 111 6.60 1.56 -8.99
CA TYR A 111 7.27 1.48 -7.68
C TYR A 111 7.17 2.80 -6.91
N PHE A 112 6.31 3.73 -7.33
CA PHE A 112 6.15 5.01 -6.63
C PHE A 112 5.67 4.82 -5.19
N ASP A 113 5.00 3.72 -4.86
CA ASP A 113 4.68 3.36 -3.48
C ASP A 113 5.92 3.02 -2.62
N TYR A 114 7.12 2.94 -3.18
CA TYR A 114 8.38 2.85 -2.43
C TYR A 114 9.23 4.13 -2.53
N VAL A 115 8.74 5.16 -3.23
CA VAL A 115 9.39 6.48 -3.30
C VAL A 115 8.82 7.36 -2.19
N PRO A 116 9.67 8.03 -1.37
CA PRO A 116 9.20 8.97 -0.35
C PRO A 116 8.22 10.00 -0.91
N GLN A 117 7.12 10.27 -0.21
CA GLN A 117 6.03 11.13 -0.71
C GLN A 117 6.48 12.48 -1.22
N TYR A 118 7.45 13.10 -0.55
CA TYR A 118 8.00 14.39 -0.94
C TYR A 118 8.67 14.39 -2.32
N LEU A 119 9.17 13.25 -2.79
CA LEU A 119 9.90 13.10 -4.06
C LEU A 119 9.02 12.59 -5.21
N ARG A 120 7.74 12.33 -4.97
CA ARG A 120 6.83 11.74 -5.97
C ARG A 120 6.27 12.76 -6.94
#